data_AF-A0A5C8C6C7-F1
#
_entry.id   AF-A0A5C8C6C7-F1
#
_cell.length_a   1.000
_cell.length_b   1.000
_cell.length_c   1.000
_cell.angle_alpha   90.00
_cell.angle_beta   90.00
_cell.angle_gamma   90.00
#
_symmetry.space_group_name_H-M   'P 1'
#
loop_
_entity.id
_entity.type
_entity.pdbx_description
1 polymer ?
#
loop_
_entity_poly.entity_id
_entity_poly.type
_entity_poly.pdbx_seq_one_letter_code
_entity_poly.pdbx_strand_id
1 'polypeptide(L)'
;MKFFFFAAIMLAAVVQPYAAEFAVTQTMTMKTPDGQTIRIGDTEASLLKKMPQSSKPRQYMLNNGKLNCGATEYTYRIKTQEYKVTLCLSESRRINQVVRIVWRNLDAKELLHTIKK
;
A
#
# COMPACT_ATOMS: atom_id res chain seq x y z
N MET A 1 10.45 9.62 63.27
CA MET A 1 9.39 10.41 62.58
C MET A 1 10.04 11.02 61.34
N LYS A 2 9.54 10.97 60.12
CA LYS A 2 8.23 10.58 59.58
C LYS A 2 8.37 10.67 58.03
N PHE A 3 7.66 9.78 57.33
CA PHE A 3 7.18 9.89 55.94
C PHE A 3 8.15 9.81 54.76
N PHE A 4 8.19 8.58 54.22
CA PHE A 4 8.21 8.28 52.79
C PHE A 4 7.23 9.16 52.00
N PHE A 5 7.67 9.70 50.86
CA PHE A 5 6.79 9.99 49.73
C PHE A 5 7.44 9.46 48.45
N PHE A 6 6.88 8.36 47.96
CA PHE A 6 7.13 7.82 46.64
C PHE A 6 6.52 8.78 45.60
N ALA A 7 7.34 9.36 44.73
CA ALA A 7 6.88 9.97 43.50
C ALA A 7 7.19 9.00 42.34
N ALA A 8 6.30 8.04 42.13
CA ALA A 8 6.30 7.20 40.94
C ALA A 8 5.83 8.05 39.76
N ILE A 9 6.78 8.56 38.96
CA ILE A 9 6.51 9.15 37.66
C ILE A 9 6.08 7.99 36.75
N MET A 10 4.77 7.81 36.61
CA MET A 10 4.17 6.92 35.62
C MET A 10 4.55 7.45 34.23
N LEU A 11 5.59 6.88 33.63
CA LEU A 11 5.83 6.96 32.20
C LEU A 11 4.63 6.29 31.53
N ALA A 12 3.63 7.08 31.15
CA ALA A 12 2.61 6.63 30.22
C ALA A 12 3.31 6.36 28.88
N ALA A 13 3.72 5.11 28.67
CA ALA A 13 4.19 4.64 27.38
C ALA A 13 3.03 4.82 26.40
N VAL A 14 3.08 5.89 25.61
CA VAL A 14 2.16 6.13 24.51
C VAL A 14 2.37 4.98 23.54
N VAL A 15 1.49 3.99 23.58
CA VAL A 15 1.50 2.87 22.63
C VAL A 15 1.06 3.45 21.29
N GLN A 16 2.00 4.01 20.53
CA GLN A 16 1.74 4.40 19.15
C GLN A 16 1.36 3.15 18.35
N PRO A 17 0.15 3.09 17.76
CA PRO A 17 -0.20 2.01 16.86
C PRO A 17 0.60 2.20 15.57
N TYR A 18 1.63 1.38 15.38
CA TYR A 18 2.38 1.30 14.13
C TYR A 18 1.45 0.72 13.07
N ALA A 19 0.77 1.59 12.32
CA ALA A 19 -0.01 1.20 11.16
C ALA A 19 0.94 0.54 10.16
N ALA A 20 0.53 -0.58 9.57
CA ALA A 20 1.30 -1.20 8.49
C ALA A 20 1.31 -0.25 7.28
N GLU A 21 2.40 0.49 7.11
CA GLU A 21 2.53 1.47 6.02
C GLU A 21 2.78 0.76 4.69
N PHE A 22 2.25 1.34 3.60
CA PHE A 22 2.73 0.98 2.27
C PHE A 22 4.20 1.35 2.16
N ALA A 23 4.98 0.55 1.44
CA ALA A 23 6.36 0.90 1.13
C ALA A 23 6.38 2.34 0.60
N VAL A 24 7.17 3.18 1.25
CA VAL A 24 7.35 4.59 0.86
C VAL A 24 7.87 4.66 -0.58
N THR A 25 8.57 3.60 -1.03
CA THR A 25 9.13 3.48 -2.38
C THR A 25 8.16 2.77 -3.34
N GLN A 26 7.89 3.42 -4.48
CA GLN A 26 7.12 2.84 -5.58
C GLN A 26 7.95 1.77 -6.31
N THR A 27 7.30 0.70 -6.79
CA THR A 27 7.93 -0.27 -7.68
C THR A 27 7.48 -0.03 -9.13
N MET A 28 8.34 -0.37 -10.08
CA MET A 28 8.00 -0.29 -11.50
C MET A 28 7.22 -1.52 -11.98
N THR A 29 7.26 -2.62 -11.22
CA THR A 29 6.66 -3.89 -11.62
C THR A 29 6.09 -4.68 -10.44
N MET A 30 5.12 -5.54 -10.73
CA MET A 30 4.55 -6.54 -9.80
C MET A 30 4.40 -7.87 -10.53
N LYS A 31 4.58 -8.98 -9.81
CA LYS A 31 4.33 -10.33 -10.33
C LYS A 31 2.93 -10.81 -9.92
N THR A 32 2.21 -11.41 -10.86
CA THR A 32 0.93 -12.09 -10.58
C THR A 32 1.19 -13.47 -9.96
N PRO A 33 0.17 -14.13 -9.38
CA PRO A 33 0.30 -15.50 -8.87
C PRO A 33 0.83 -16.49 -9.94
N ASP A 34 0.42 -16.29 -11.20
CA ASP A 34 0.81 -17.14 -12.33
C ASP A 34 2.16 -16.73 -12.97
N GLY A 35 2.92 -15.85 -12.32
CA GLY A 35 4.26 -15.42 -12.76
C GLY A 35 4.28 -14.35 -13.86
N GLN A 36 3.10 -13.90 -14.33
CA GLN A 36 3.01 -12.79 -15.28
C GLN A 36 3.47 -11.48 -14.63
N THR A 37 3.88 -10.50 -15.44
CA THR A 37 4.37 -9.21 -14.94
C THR A 37 3.39 -8.09 -15.30
N ILE A 38 3.00 -7.33 -14.28
CA ILE A 38 2.36 -6.02 -14.40
C ILE A 38 3.44 -4.95 -14.35
N ARG A 39 3.38 -3.96 -15.25
CA ARG A 39 4.33 -2.84 -15.29
C ARG A 39 3.61 -1.50 -15.29
N ILE A 40 4.33 -0.45 -14.87
CA ILE A 40 3.91 0.93 -15.16
C ILE A 40 3.70 1.08 -16.68
N GLY A 41 2.58 1.71 -17.06
CA GLY A 41 2.16 1.91 -18.45
C GLY A 41 1.28 0.80 -19.02
N ASP A 42 1.13 -0.35 -18.35
CA ASP A 42 0.16 -1.38 -18.75
C ASP A 42 -1.26 -0.77 -18.78
N THR A 43 -2.08 -1.17 -19.76
CA THR A 43 -3.47 -0.72 -19.85
C THR A 43 -4.34 -1.41 -18.80
N GLU A 44 -5.47 -0.80 -18.45
CA GLU A 44 -6.46 -1.41 -17.57
C GLU A 44 -6.90 -2.80 -18.06
N ALA A 45 -7.19 -2.94 -19.36
CA ALA A 45 -7.54 -4.24 -19.94
C ALA A 45 -6.42 -5.27 -19.78
N SER A 46 -5.16 -4.89 -19.97
CA SER A 46 -4.03 -5.78 -19.75
C SER A 46 -3.86 -6.14 -18.27
N LEU A 47 -4.09 -5.20 -17.35
CA LEU A 47 -4.05 -5.46 -15.93
C LEU A 47 -5.13 -6.47 -15.55
N LEU A 48 -6.38 -6.20 -15.92
CA LEU A 48 -7.54 -7.02 -15.56
C LEU A 48 -7.51 -8.41 -16.20
N LYS A 49 -6.88 -8.55 -17.37
CA LYS A 49 -6.63 -9.87 -17.99
C LYS A 49 -5.68 -10.72 -17.16
N LYS A 50 -4.62 -10.11 -16.62
CA LYS A 50 -3.55 -10.79 -15.86
C LYS A 50 -3.92 -10.96 -14.39
N MET A 51 -4.68 -10.02 -13.84
CA MET A 51 -5.27 -10.08 -12.50
C MET A 51 -6.68 -9.50 -12.50
N PRO A 52 -7.69 -10.37 -12.64
CA PRO A 52 -9.08 -9.99 -12.52
C PRO A 52 -9.34 -9.24 -11.22
N GLN A 53 -10.30 -8.33 -11.26
CA GLN A 53 -10.68 -7.53 -10.11
C GLN A 53 -11.13 -8.43 -8.95
N SER A 54 -10.41 -8.39 -7.83
CA SER A 54 -10.77 -9.15 -6.62
C SER A 54 -11.70 -8.39 -5.67
N SER A 55 -11.76 -7.05 -5.78
CA SER A 55 -12.56 -6.18 -4.91
C SER A 55 -12.97 -4.90 -5.64
N LYS A 56 -13.97 -4.18 -5.11
CA LYS A 56 -14.39 -2.90 -5.69
C LYS A 56 -13.21 -1.91 -5.72
N PRO A 57 -12.85 -1.35 -6.89
CA PRO A 57 -11.75 -0.41 -6.96
C PRO A 57 -12.11 0.88 -6.24
N ARG A 58 -11.09 1.55 -5.69
CA ARG A 58 -11.24 2.85 -5.07
C ARG A 58 -11.00 3.94 -6.12
N GLN A 59 -11.94 4.86 -6.25
CA GLN A 59 -11.80 6.02 -7.13
C GLN A 59 -11.50 7.27 -6.32
N TYR A 60 -10.57 8.10 -6.79
CA TYR A 60 -10.21 9.37 -6.16
C TYR A 60 -9.48 10.28 -7.15
N MET A 61 -9.34 11.57 -6.84
CA MET A 61 -8.44 12.46 -7.58
C MET A 61 -7.02 12.31 -7.06
N LEU A 62 -6.11 11.86 -7.91
CA LEU A 62 -4.69 11.79 -7.61
C LEU A 62 -4.05 13.13 -7.99
N ASN A 63 -3.54 13.85 -7.00
CA ASN A 63 -2.71 15.03 -7.19
C ASN A 63 -1.43 14.86 -6.34
N ASN A 64 -0.28 14.71 -7.00
CA ASN A 64 1.02 14.56 -6.34
C ASN A 64 2.05 15.58 -6.83
N GLY A 65 1.60 16.71 -7.40
CA GLY A 65 2.45 17.76 -7.97
C GLY A 65 3.04 17.42 -9.35
N LYS A 66 3.16 16.14 -9.71
CA LYS A 66 3.62 15.69 -11.04
C LYS A 66 2.49 15.22 -11.95
N LEU A 67 1.43 14.68 -11.34
CA LEU A 67 0.30 14.08 -12.02
C LEU A 67 -0.98 14.55 -11.33
N ASN A 68 -1.95 14.99 -12.14
CA ASN A 68 -3.29 15.35 -11.71
C ASN A 68 -4.31 14.59 -12.56
N CYS A 69 -4.99 13.59 -11.99
CA CYS A 69 -5.92 12.74 -12.74
C CYS A 69 -7.00 12.11 -11.86
N GLY A 70 -8.15 11.82 -12.47
CA GLY A 70 -9.10 10.86 -11.92
C GLY A 70 -8.45 9.47 -11.90
N ALA A 71 -8.26 8.94 -10.70
CA ALA A 71 -7.51 7.71 -10.47
C ALA A 71 -8.43 6.57 -10.02
N THR A 72 -8.14 5.38 -10.55
CA THR A 72 -8.75 4.12 -10.13
C THR A 72 -7.68 3.26 -9.48
N GLU A 73 -7.87 2.84 -8.24
CA GLU A 73 -6.93 2.04 -7.48
C GLU A 73 -7.50 0.64 -7.20
N TYR A 74 -6.77 -0.36 -7.66
CA TYR A 74 -7.03 -1.76 -7.35
C TYR A 74 -6.12 -2.22 -6.22
N THR A 75 -6.68 -2.94 -5.26
CA THR A 75 -5.91 -3.58 -4.19
C THR A 75 -5.90 -5.08 -4.42
N TYR A 76 -4.71 -5.66 -4.46
CA TYR A 76 -4.50 -7.08 -4.67
C TYR A 76 -3.68 -7.66 -3.54
N ARG A 77 -4.08 -8.84 -3.06
CA ARG A 77 -3.30 -9.59 -2.06
C ARG A 77 -2.73 -10.82 -2.71
N ILE A 78 -1.41 -10.93 -2.69
CA ILE A 78 -0.66 -12.05 -3.28
C ILE A 78 0.22 -12.61 -2.18
N LYS A 79 -0.12 -13.82 -1.70
CA LYS A 79 0.52 -14.43 -0.54
C LYS A 79 0.51 -13.47 0.65
N THR A 80 1.69 -13.00 1.04
CA THR A 80 1.93 -12.19 2.23
C THR A 80 2.22 -10.74 1.88
N GLN A 81 1.81 -10.31 0.68
CA GLN A 81 1.98 -8.96 0.19
C GLN A 81 0.64 -8.38 -0.27
N GLU A 82 0.44 -7.10 0.04
CA GLU A 82 -0.68 -6.32 -0.49
C GLU A 82 -0.13 -5.26 -1.44
N TYR A 83 -0.64 -5.26 -2.67
CA TYR A 83 -0.31 -4.33 -3.72
C TYR A 83 -1.45 -3.36 -3.96
N LYS A 84 -1.13 -2.10 -4.18
CA LYS A 84 -2.06 -1.10 -4.74
C LYS A 84 -1.56 -0.65 -6.09
N VAL A 85 -2.39 -0.84 -7.10
CA VAL A 85 -2.14 -0.47 -8.49
C VAL A 85 -3.06 0.68 -8.84
N THR A 86 -2.49 1.86 -9.08
CA THR A 86 -3.23 3.08 -9.43
C THR A 86 -3.15 3.31 -10.93
N LEU A 87 -4.30 3.53 -11.55
CA LEU A 87 -4.43 3.85 -12.96
C LEU A 87 -4.91 5.28 -13.13
N CYS A 88 -4.44 5.92 -14.19
CA CYS A 88 -4.95 7.21 -14.66
C CYS A 88 -5.19 7.19 -16.17
N LEU A 89 -6.12 8.03 -16.62
CA LEU A 89 -6.37 8.23 -18.05
C LEU A 89 -5.14 8.86 -18.70
N SER A 90 -4.55 8.15 -19.66
CA SER A 90 -3.49 8.70 -20.50
C SER A 90 -4.11 9.61 -21.55
N GLU A 91 -3.72 10.88 -21.59
CA GLU A 91 -4.22 11.83 -22.60
C GLU A 91 -3.76 11.47 -24.02
N SER A 92 -2.51 11.02 -24.16
CA SER A 92 -1.91 10.64 -25.45
C SER A 92 -2.57 9.40 -26.04
N ARG A 93 -2.89 8.40 -25.21
CA ARG A 93 -3.46 7.11 -25.67
C ARG A 93 -4.96 6.98 -25.44
N ARG A 94 -5.60 7.96 -24.80
CA ARG A 94 -7.02 7.98 -24.42
C ARG A 94 -7.47 6.69 -23.71
N ILE A 95 -6.59 6.11 -22.89
CA ILE A 95 -6.83 4.84 -22.18
C ILE A 95 -6.27 4.88 -20.76
N ASN A 96 -6.92 4.19 -19.82
CA ASN A 96 -6.42 4.06 -18.45
C ASN A 96 -5.14 3.21 -18.43
N GLN A 97 -4.11 3.72 -17.77
CA GLN A 97 -2.81 3.06 -17.65
C GLN A 97 -2.32 3.06 -16.22
N VAL A 98 -1.59 2.01 -15.85
CA VAL A 98 -0.93 1.91 -14.54
C VAL A 98 0.11 3.02 -14.41
N VAL A 99 -0.08 3.92 -13.46
CA VAL A 99 0.85 5.03 -13.18
C VAL A 99 1.61 4.86 -11.87
N ARG A 100 1.13 3.99 -10.99
CA ARG A 100 1.76 3.73 -9.69
C ARG A 100 1.50 2.32 -9.22
N ILE A 101 2.55 1.66 -8.73
CA ILE A 101 2.47 0.39 -8.00
C ILE A 101 3.18 0.57 -6.67
N VAL A 102 2.46 0.36 -5.57
CA VAL A 102 3.02 0.32 -4.22
C VAL A 102 2.65 -1.00 -3.55
N TRP A 103 3.45 -1.43 -2.59
CA TRP A 103 3.24 -2.71 -1.92
C TRP A 103 3.55 -2.61 -0.43
N ARG A 104 3.03 -3.55 0.36
CA ARG A 104 3.46 -3.77 1.76
C ARG A 104 3.49 -5.26 2.07
N ASN A 105 4.39 -5.64 2.97
CA ASN A 105 4.39 -6.97 3.57
C ASN A 105 3.31 -7.04 4.65
N LEU A 106 2.47 -8.06 4.58
CA LEU A 106 1.46 -8.38 5.58
C LEU A 106 2.09 -9.10 6.78
N ASP A 107 3.13 -9.91 6.56
CA ASP A 107 3.83 -10.67 7.63
C ASP A 107 4.80 -9.82 8.46
N ALA A 108 5.21 -8.65 7.96
CA ALA A 108 5.99 -7.71 8.76
C ALA A 108 5.23 -7.27 10.03
N LYS A 109 3.90 -7.46 10.04
CA LYS A 109 3.05 -7.28 11.21
C LYS A 109 3.32 -8.31 12.32
N GLU A 110 3.76 -9.53 11.96
CA GLU A 110 4.04 -10.64 12.89
C GLU A 110 5.44 -10.52 13.50
N LEU A 111 6.46 -10.18 12.69
CA LEU A 111 7.85 -10.01 13.16
C LEU A 111 8.02 -8.85 14.14
N LEU A 112 7.22 -7.78 14.01
CA LEU A 112 7.18 -6.71 15.01
C LEU A 112 6.54 -7.14 16.33
N HIS A 113 5.74 -8.21 16.33
CA HIS A 113 5.14 -8.75 17.55
C HIS A 113 6.09 -9.71 18.29
N THR A 114 7.05 -10.33 17.58
CA THR A 114 8.09 -11.19 18.17
C THR A 114 9.26 -10.38 18.73
N ILE A 115 9.62 -9.24 18.11
CA ILE A 115 10.73 -8.38 18.56
C ILE A 115 10.34 -7.54 19.80
N LYS A 116 9.04 -7.39 20.08
CA LYS A 116 8.51 -6.67 21.25
C LYS A 116 8.24 -7.55 22.48
N LYS A 117 8.77 -8.78 22.53
CA LYS A 117 8.60 -9.70 23.65
C LYS A 117 9.84 -9.76 24.53
#